data_AF-A0A645CJX0-F1
#
_entry.id   AF-A0A645CJX0-F1
#
_cell.length_a   1.000
_cell.length_b   1.000
_cell.length_c   1.000
_cell.angle_alpha   90.00
_cell.angle_beta   90.00
_cell.angle_gamma   90.00
#
_symmetry.space_group_name_H-M   'P 1'
#
loop_
_entity.id
_entity.type
_entity.pdbx_description
1 polymer ?
#
loop_
_entity_poly.entity_id
_entity_poly.type
_entity_poly.pdbx_seq_one_letter_code
_entity_poly.pdbx_strand_id
1 'polypeptide(L)'
;MLLSRSKAVSKRADYIKAPVLLYIEINGVEKVVRDFFNDDIDEFVVNNEEDYNIILKLCDEMGFGSEKIKLYKDEVPLFLNYFVESQARAAFDKHVWLKSGGFIIIEQTEACVVIDVNTGKFIGKADLQKTILKTNLEAAAEIAHQLRLRNLNGMIIVDFIDMKAESDRKLLQKTLEEAVAKDRLQTIVVGMTELGLMQMTRKKKRQSIMHLMTKTCSVCSGTGRIPCFDVVSEENVKYKV
;
A
#
# COMPACT_ATOMS: atom_id res chain seq x y z
N MET A 1 1.13 -23.44 -13.42
CA MET A 1 1.94 -23.35 -12.19
C MET A 1 1.20 -23.78 -10.91
N LEU A 2 0.09 -23.15 -10.50
CA LEU A 2 -0.57 -23.47 -9.20
C LEU A 2 -1.14 -24.90 -9.13
N LEU A 3 -1.72 -25.40 -10.22
CA LEU A 3 -2.25 -26.76 -10.31
C LEU A 3 -1.15 -27.83 -10.26
N SER A 4 0.01 -27.58 -10.87
CA SER A 4 1.15 -28.50 -10.83
C SER A 4 1.78 -28.52 -9.44
N ARG A 5 1.95 -27.35 -8.80
CA ARG A 5 2.37 -27.24 -7.39
C ARG A 5 1.42 -27.99 -6.45
N SER A 6 0.11 -27.79 -6.59
CA SER A 6 -0.91 -28.48 -5.77
C SER A 6 -0.81 -30.00 -5.91
N LYS A 7 -0.72 -30.53 -7.13
CA LYS A 7 -0.55 -31.97 -7.38
C LYS A 7 0.72 -32.53 -6.76
N ALA A 8 1.83 -31.79 -6.80
CA ALA A 8 3.09 -32.21 -6.19
C ALA A 8 3.00 -32.28 -4.65
N VAL A 9 2.34 -31.30 -4.02
CA VAL A 9 2.09 -31.29 -2.57
C VAL A 9 1.18 -32.44 -2.16
N SER A 10 0.09 -32.69 -2.90
CA SER A 10 -0.83 -33.82 -2.63
C SER A 10 -0.13 -35.16 -2.71
N LYS A 11 0.64 -35.41 -3.78
CA LYS A 11 1.42 -36.65 -3.90
C LYS A 11 2.39 -36.84 -2.73
N ARG A 12 3.04 -35.77 -2.27
CA ARG A 12 3.98 -35.83 -1.16
C ARG A 12 3.27 -36.10 0.18
N ALA A 13 2.02 -35.65 0.32
CA ALA A 13 1.19 -35.93 1.49
C ALA A 13 0.85 -37.42 1.62
N ASP A 14 0.60 -38.11 0.50
CA ASP A 14 0.19 -39.53 0.49
C ASP A 14 1.24 -40.48 1.09
N TYR A 15 2.52 -40.07 1.12
CA TYR A 15 3.64 -40.92 1.53
C TYR A 15 4.31 -40.50 2.85
N ILE A 16 3.76 -39.54 3.60
CA ILE A 16 4.41 -39.02 4.83
C ILE A 16 3.43 -39.01 6.01
N LYS A 17 3.88 -39.46 7.20
CA LYS A 17 3.10 -39.42 8.43
C LYS A 17 3.12 -38.02 9.07
N ALA A 18 1.97 -37.57 9.57
CA ALA A 18 1.80 -36.30 10.26
C ALA A 18 2.38 -36.30 11.69
N PRO A 19 2.77 -35.13 12.25
CA PRO A 19 2.78 -33.80 11.63
C PRO A 19 4.06 -33.55 10.81
N VAL A 20 3.91 -33.08 9.57
CA VAL A 20 5.05 -32.73 8.69
C VAL A 20 4.74 -31.48 7.87
N LEU A 21 5.76 -30.65 7.65
CA LEU A 21 5.69 -29.52 6.72
C LEU A 21 5.76 -30.03 5.27
N LEU A 22 4.65 -29.95 4.54
CA LEU A 22 4.59 -30.40 3.14
C LEU A 22 5.03 -29.33 2.13
N TYR A 23 4.79 -28.08 2.48
CA TYR A 23 5.11 -26.94 1.66
C TYR A 23 5.32 -25.71 2.54
N ILE A 24 6.40 -25.00 2.28
CA ILE A 24 6.64 -23.67 2.81
C ILE A 24 6.92 -22.77 1.61
N GLU A 25 6.31 -21.60 1.61
CA GLU A 25 6.63 -20.55 0.66
C GLU A 25 7.92 -19.88 1.15
N ILE A 26 9.08 -20.43 0.73
CA ILE A 26 10.39 -20.10 1.30
C ILE A 26 10.85 -18.70 0.88
N ASN A 27 10.55 -18.28 -0.35
CA ASN A 27 11.10 -17.06 -0.89
C ASN A 27 10.05 -15.94 -0.99
N GLY A 28 10.29 -14.84 -0.25
CA GLY A 28 9.50 -13.62 -0.34
C GLY A 28 9.51 -13.01 -1.74
N VAL A 29 10.60 -13.19 -2.50
CA VAL A 29 10.75 -12.73 -3.88
C VAL A 29 9.78 -13.46 -4.80
N GLU A 30 9.63 -14.79 -4.69
CA GLU A 30 8.64 -15.53 -5.49
C GLU A 30 7.23 -15.00 -5.29
N LYS A 31 6.90 -14.68 -4.03
CA LYS A 31 5.61 -14.11 -3.67
C LYS A 31 5.43 -12.71 -4.24
N VAL A 32 6.46 -11.87 -4.19
CA VAL A 32 6.41 -10.52 -4.77
C VAL A 32 6.22 -10.61 -6.28
N VAL A 33 6.98 -11.43 -7.00
CA VAL A 33 6.81 -11.60 -8.44
C VAL A 33 5.41 -12.10 -8.76
N ARG A 34 4.94 -13.18 -8.13
CA ARG A 34 3.59 -13.71 -8.39
C ARG A 34 2.50 -12.70 -8.07
N ASP A 35 2.61 -12.00 -6.94
CA ASP A 35 1.56 -11.11 -6.48
C ASP A 35 1.60 -9.76 -7.21
N PHE A 36 2.78 -9.30 -7.68
CA PHE A 36 2.99 -7.96 -8.25
C PHE A 36 3.28 -7.90 -9.74
N PHE A 37 3.93 -8.89 -10.32
CA PHE A 37 4.34 -8.87 -11.72
C PHE A 37 3.12 -9.00 -12.64
N ASN A 38 2.92 -7.98 -13.46
CA ASN A 38 1.86 -7.91 -14.47
C ASN A 38 2.32 -7.07 -15.67
N ASP A 39 1.50 -6.99 -16.71
CA ASP A 39 1.87 -6.29 -17.95
C ASP A 39 2.05 -4.77 -17.75
N ASP A 40 1.40 -4.19 -16.73
CA ASP A 40 1.50 -2.77 -16.36
C ASP A 40 2.86 -2.41 -15.70
N ILE A 41 3.69 -3.39 -15.36
CA ILE A 41 5.05 -3.13 -14.87
C ILE A 41 5.98 -2.88 -16.04
N ASP A 42 6.62 -1.72 -16.05
CA ASP A 42 7.67 -1.37 -17.02
C ASP A 42 8.99 -2.10 -16.73
N GLU A 43 9.38 -2.15 -15.45
CA GLU A 43 10.68 -2.68 -15.03
C GLU A 43 10.62 -3.31 -13.64
N PHE A 44 11.29 -4.45 -13.47
CA PHE A 44 11.51 -5.13 -12.19
C PHE A 44 13.02 -5.12 -11.87
N VAL A 45 13.41 -4.28 -10.93
CA VAL A 45 14.82 -4.06 -10.58
C VAL A 45 15.16 -4.78 -9.28
N VAL A 46 16.27 -5.53 -9.29
CA VAL A 46 16.76 -6.29 -8.15
C VAL A 46 18.26 -6.07 -7.98
N ASN A 47 18.75 -5.94 -6.75
CA ASN A 47 20.17 -5.69 -6.44
C ASN A 47 20.92 -6.92 -5.92
N ASN A 48 20.28 -8.09 -5.97
CA ASN A 48 20.87 -9.37 -5.57
C ASN A 48 20.85 -10.35 -6.76
N GLU A 49 21.98 -11.01 -7.03
CA GLU A 49 22.14 -11.90 -8.18
C GLU A 49 21.41 -13.23 -8.02
N GLU A 50 21.32 -13.78 -6.80
CA GLU A 50 20.55 -15.00 -6.53
C GLU A 50 19.06 -14.75 -6.78
N ASP A 51 18.53 -13.65 -6.26
CA ASP A 51 17.14 -13.26 -6.46
C ASP A 51 16.83 -12.97 -7.93
N TYR A 52 17.73 -12.31 -8.66
CA TYR A 52 17.62 -12.09 -10.11
C TYR A 52 17.42 -13.39 -10.88
N ASN A 53 18.24 -14.40 -10.61
CA ASN A 53 18.16 -15.71 -11.24
C ASN A 53 16.86 -16.47 -10.88
N ILE A 54 16.36 -16.28 -9.66
CA ILE A 54 15.07 -16.84 -9.23
C ILE A 54 13.93 -16.16 -9.98
N ILE A 55 13.93 -14.83 -10.08
CA ILE A 55 12.89 -14.05 -10.77
C ILE A 55 12.83 -14.43 -12.25
N LEU A 56 13.97 -14.55 -12.93
CA LEU A 56 14.03 -14.97 -14.35
C LEU A 56 13.31 -16.31 -14.57
N LYS A 57 13.64 -17.32 -13.77
CA LYS A 57 13.01 -18.66 -13.85
C LYS A 57 11.50 -18.59 -13.65
N LEU A 58 11.03 -17.77 -12.70
CA LEU A 58 9.60 -17.62 -12.43
C LEU A 58 8.88 -16.92 -13.58
N CYS A 59 9.47 -15.86 -14.14
CA CYS A 59 8.88 -15.16 -15.27
C CYS A 59 8.77 -16.06 -16.50
N ASP A 60 9.80 -16.88 -16.77
CA ASP A 60 9.73 -17.92 -17.81
C ASP A 60 8.61 -18.93 -17.55
N GLU A 61 8.47 -19.41 -16.30
CA GLU A 61 7.37 -20.33 -15.92
C GLU A 61 5.97 -19.70 -16.01
N MET A 62 5.87 -18.39 -15.82
CA MET A 62 4.63 -17.61 -15.88
C MET A 62 4.30 -17.10 -17.29
N GLY A 63 5.24 -17.20 -18.23
CA GLY A 63 5.09 -16.69 -19.60
C GLY A 63 5.27 -15.17 -19.71
N PHE A 64 5.94 -14.56 -18.75
CA PHE A 64 6.28 -13.14 -18.77
C PHE A 64 7.66 -12.92 -19.40
N GLY A 65 7.80 -11.83 -20.16
CA GLY A 65 9.06 -11.47 -20.79
C GLY A 65 10.15 -11.12 -19.79
N SER A 66 11.33 -11.71 -19.97
CA SER A 66 12.51 -11.49 -19.13
C SER A 66 13.18 -10.13 -19.36
N GLU A 67 12.83 -9.44 -20.45
CA GLU A 67 13.35 -8.12 -20.81
C GLU A 67 13.04 -7.03 -19.79
N LYS A 68 12.00 -7.22 -18.97
CA LYS A 68 11.60 -6.29 -17.92
C LYS A 68 12.45 -6.43 -16.66
N ILE A 69 13.22 -7.50 -16.49
CA ILE A 69 13.94 -7.79 -15.25
C ILE A 69 15.38 -7.30 -15.37
N LYS A 70 15.82 -6.41 -14.47
CA LYS A 70 17.17 -5.86 -14.47
C LYS A 70 17.90 -6.09 -13.15
N LEU A 71 19.14 -6.52 -13.26
CA LEU A 71 20.07 -6.60 -12.13
C LEU A 71 20.75 -5.24 -11.96
N TYR A 72 20.49 -4.61 -10.83
CA TYR A 72 21.05 -3.34 -10.42
C TYR A 72 22.50 -3.51 -9.94
N LYS A 73 23.43 -2.74 -10.52
CA LYS A 73 24.88 -2.84 -10.24
C LYS A 73 25.55 -1.50 -9.95
N ASP A 74 24.77 -0.42 -9.86
CA ASP A 74 25.33 0.90 -9.60
C ASP A 74 25.83 1.01 -8.15
N GLU A 75 26.82 1.88 -7.94
CA GLU A 75 27.39 2.12 -6.60
C GLU A 75 26.40 2.77 -5.64
N VAL A 76 25.49 3.59 -6.15
CA VAL A 76 24.45 4.25 -5.35
C VAL A 76 23.40 3.21 -4.98
N PRO A 77 22.98 3.07 -3.71
CA PRO A 77 21.97 2.09 -3.32
C PRO A 77 20.66 2.21 -4.12
N LEU A 78 20.10 1.07 -4.51
CA LEU A 78 18.90 0.98 -5.37
C LEU A 78 17.75 1.89 -4.89
N PHE A 79 17.38 1.80 -3.61
CA PHE A 79 16.27 2.60 -3.07
C PHE A 79 16.56 4.09 -2.98
N LEU A 80 17.84 4.47 -2.88
CA LEU A 80 18.24 5.87 -2.92
C LEU A 80 18.13 6.42 -4.35
N ASN A 81 18.63 5.66 -5.33
CA ASN A 81 18.59 6.05 -6.75
C ASN A 81 17.14 6.20 -7.27
N TYR A 82 16.22 5.34 -6.81
CA TYR A 82 14.79 5.39 -7.18
C TYR A 82 13.93 6.22 -6.20
N PHE A 83 14.54 6.98 -5.27
CA PHE A 83 13.84 7.84 -4.30
C PHE A 83 12.82 7.11 -3.40
N VAL A 84 12.92 5.78 -3.29
CA VAL A 84 12.03 4.95 -2.48
C VAL A 84 12.19 5.28 -1.00
N GLU A 85 13.41 5.55 -0.53
CA GLU A 85 13.64 5.93 0.87
C GLU A 85 12.95 7.23 1.26
N SER A 86 13.02 8.26 0.40
CA SER A 86 12.34 9.53 0.65
C SER A 86 10.82 9.36 0.68
N GLN A 87 10.27 8.54 -0.22
CA GLN A 87 8.83 8.25 -0.23
C GLN A 87 8.42 7.42 0.99
N ALA A 88 9.24 6.46 1.40
CA ALA A 88 9.01 5.66 2.61
C ALA A 88 9.00 6.56 3.86
N ARG A 89 9.93 7.51 3.97
CA ARG A 89 9.95 8.50 5.06
C ARG A 89 8.70 9.38 5.06
N ALA A 90 8.31 9.90 3.89
CA ALA A 90 7.09 10.69 3.74
C ALA A 90 5.81 9.90 4.11
N ALA A 91 5.82 8.57 3.95
CA ALA A 91 4.70 7.72 4.37
C ALA A 91 4.50 7.65 5.89
N PHE A 92 5.47 8.09 6.70
CA PHE A 92 5.31 8.26 8.16
C PHE A 92 4.70 9.61 8.54
N ASP A 93 4.74 10.61 7.64
CA ASP A 93 4.18 11.92 7.92
C ASP A 93 2.66 11.85 7.96
N LYS A 94 2.05 12.50 8.95
CA LYS A 94 0.59 12.61 9.04
C LYS A 94 0.01 13.43 7.90
N HIS A 95 0.72 14.47 7.47
CA HIS A 95 0.29 15.40 6.44
C HIS A 95 0.76 14.93 5.07
N VAL A 96 -0.16 14.85 4.11
CA VAL A 96 0.14 14.53 2.71
C VAL A 96 -0.38 15.67 1.85
N TRP A 97 0.53 16.37 1.17
CA TRP A 97 0.19 17.51 0.32
C TRP A 97 -0.43 17.05 -1.01
N LEU A 98 -1.48 17.74 -1.43
CA LEU A 98 -2.10 17.62 -2.73
C LEU A 98 -1.40 18.57 -3.71
N LYS A 99 -1.42 18.26 -5.01
CA LYS A 99 -0.81 19.06 -6.08
C LYS A 99 -1.43 20.45 -6.17
N SER A 100 -2.69 20.61 -5.79
CA SER A 100 -3.37 21.90 -5.70
C SER A 100 -2.91 22.77 -4.52
N GLY A 101 -2.20 22.23 -3.53
CA GLY A 101 -1.79 22.94 -2.32
C GLY A 101 -2.75 22.79 -1.13
N GLY A 102 -3.80 21.97 -1.28
CA GLY A 102 -4.49 21.35 -0.16
C GLY A 102 -3.65 20.22 0.45
N PHE A 103 -4.15 19.58 1.50
CA PHE A 103 -3.49 18.44 2.12
C PHE A 103 -4.51 17.54 2.81
N ILE A 104 -4.14 16.26 2.99
CA ILE A 104 -4.87 15.33 3.84
C ILE A 104 -4.08 15.03 5.11
N ILE A 105 -4.77 14.85 6.23
CA ILE A 105 -4.18 14.38 7.49
C ILE A 105 -4.65 12.95 7.71
N ILE A 106 -3.71 12.01 7.90
CA ILE A 106 -4.02 10.61 8.12
C ILE A 106 -3.67 10.24 9.57
N GLU A 107 -4.67 9.78 10.32
CA GLU A 107 -4.50 9.31 11.70
C GLU A 107 -4.99 7.88 11.86
N GLN A 108 -4.10 7.01 12.33
CA GLN A 108 -4.44 5.62 12.66
C GLN A 108 -4.68 5.51 14.16
N THR A 109 -5.91 5.15 14.54
CA THR A 109 -6.30 4.82 15.92
C THR A 109 -6.27 3.30 16.12
N GLU A 110 -6.66 2.84 17.31
CA GLU A 110 -6.78 1.41 17.62
C GLU A 110 -7.88 0.73 16.79
N ALA A 111 -9.02 1.40 16.61
CA ALA A 111 -10.21 0.82 15.99
C ALA A 111 -10.35 1.16 14.50
N CYS A 112 -9.93 2.37 14.09
CA CYS A 112 -10.13 2.86 12.73
C CYS A 112 -9.03 3.82 12.27
N VAL A 113 -9.03 4.10 10.97
CA VAL A 113 -8.25 5.17 10.36
C VAL A 113 -9.18 6.36 10.09
N VAL A 114 -8.76 7.55 10.49
CA VAL A 114 -9.46 8.80 10.23
C VAL A 114 -8.60 9.62 9.28
N ILE A 115 -9.22 10.17 8.23
CA ILE A 115 -8.57 11.02 7.25
C ILE A 115 -9.33 12.33 7.14
N ASP A 116 -8.63 13.45 7.28
CA ASP A 116 -9.21 14.81 7.18
C ASP A 116 -8.68 15.51 5.92
N VAL A 117 -9.53 16.23 5.19
CA VAL A 117 -9.18 16.90 3.93
C VAL A 117 -9.24 18.42 4.08
N ASN A 118 -8.13 19.09 3.76
CA ASN A 118 -8.02 20.55 3.87
C ASN A 118 -7.65 21.20 2.53
N THR A 119 -8.24 22.37 2.26
CA THR A 119 -7.87 23.21 1.11
C THR A 119 -6.55 23.94 1.28
N GLY A 120 -6.03 24.09 2.50
CA GLY A 120 -4.76 24.77 2.77
C GLY A 120 -4.74 26.20 2.21
N LYS A 121 -3.72 26.54 1.41
CA LYS A 121 -3.61 27.86 0.75
C LYS A 121 -4.37 27.93 -0.58
N PHE A 122 -5.03 26.85 -1.00
CA PHE A 122 -5.74 26.76 -2.27
C PHE A 122 -7.15 27.34 -2.15
N ILE A 123 -7.23 28.67 -2.10
CA ILE A 123 -8.50 29.41 -2.14
C ILE A 123 -8.57 30.11 -3.49
N GLY A 124 -9.25 29.48 -4.46
CA GLY A 124 -9.44 30.06 -5.79
C GLY A 124 -10.19 31.39 -5.74
N LYS A 125 -9.78 32.38 -6.55
CA LYS A 125 -10.33 33.74 -6.53
C LYS A 125 -11.76 33.89 -7.09
N ALA A 126 -12.34 32.85 -7.71
CA ALA A 126 -13.56 33.01 -8.51
C ALA A 126 -14.70 32.01 -8.22
N ASP A 127 -14.44 30.83 -7.62
CA ASP A 127 -15.52 29.88 -7.27
C ASP A 127 -15.07 28.90 -6.17
N LEU A 128 -15.53 29.14 -4.94
CA LEU A 128 -15.20 28.33 -3.78
C LEU A 128 -15.72 26.89 -3.93
N GLN A 129 -16.91 26.67 -4.49
CA GLN A 129 -17.50 25.34 -4.60
C GLN A 129 -16.74 24.47 -5.59
N LYS A 130 -16.33 25.02 -6.74
CA LYS A 130 -15.47 24.29 -7.69
C LYS A 130 -14.09 23.97 -7.10
N THR A 131 -13.55 24.87 -6.29
CA THR A 131 -12.27 24.67 -5.60
C THR A 131 -12.38 23.51 -4.58
N ILE A 132 -13.47 23.48 -3.81
CA ILE A 132 -13.78 22.39 -2.87
C ILE A 132 -13.91 21.05 -3.60
N LEU A 133 -14.75 20.99 -4.64
CA LEU A 133 -14.95 19.77 -5.41
C LEU A 133 -13.62 19.25 -5.98
N LYS A 134 -12.83 20.13 -6.61
CA LYS A 134 -11.52 19.76 -7.15
C LYS A 134 -10.58 19.19 -6.07
N THR A 135 -10.55 19.83 -4.90
CA THR A 135 -9.72 19.39 -3.77
C THR A 135 -10.17 18.01 -3.27
N ASN A 136 -11.47 17.79 -3.11
CA ASN A 136 -12.02 16.51 -2.66
C ASN A 136 -11.74 15.37 -3.67
N LEU A 137 -11.88 15.62 -4.97
CA LEU A 137 -11.57 14.62 -6.00
C LEU A 137 -10.08 14.26 -6.03
N GLU A 138 -9.22 15.25 -5.85
CA GLU A 138 -7.78 15.03 -5.73
C GLU A 138 -7.43 14.25 -4.46
N ALA A 139 -8.04 14.61 -3.33
CA ALA A 139 -7.91 13.89 -2.07
C ALA A 139 -8.37 12.43 -2.19
N ALA A 140 -9.48 12.15 -2.89
CA ALA A 140 -9.95 10.78 -3.09
C ALA A 140 -8.91 9.90 -3.81
N ALA A 141 -8.25 10.44 -4.84
CA ALA A 141 -7.18 9.74 -5.56
C ALA A 141 -5.96 9.52 -4.67
N GLU A 142 -5.55 10.53 -3.89
CA GLU A 142 -4.40 10.44 -2.98
C GLU A 142 -4.67 9.48 -1.81
N ILE A 143 -5.88 9.50 -1.25
CA ILE A 143 -6.29 8.55 -0.20
C ILE A 143 -6.15 7.12 -0.70
N ALA A 144 -6.68 6.80 -1.89
CA ALA A 144 -6.54 5.46 -2.44
C ALA A 144 -5.07 5.05 -2.63
N HIS A 145 -4.20 5.99 -3.01
CA HIS A 145 -2.75 5.75 -3.09
C HIS A 145 -2.14 5.48 -1.70
N GLN A 146 -2.44 6.32 -0.70
CA GLN A 146 -1.92 6.21 0.66
C GLN A 146 -2.41 4.94 1.38
N LEU A 147 -3.65 4.50 1.13
CA LEU A 147 -4.16 3.23 1.66
C LEU A 147 -3.27 2.05 1.26
N ARG A 148 -2.82 2.03 0.00
CA ARG A 148 -1.90 1.01 -0.52
C ARG A 148 -0.49 1.19 0.02
N LEU A 149 0.05 2.41 -0.07
CA LEU A 149 1.43 2.73 0.35
C LEU A 149 1.67 2.41 1.83
N ARG A 150 0.74 2.82 2.70
CA ARG A 150 0.83 2.62 4.17
C ARG A 150 0.25 1.31 4.65
N ASN A 151 -0.36 0.53 3.74
CA ASN A 151 -1.14 -0.67 4.03
C ASN A 151 -2.16 -0.44 5.17
N LEU A 152 -2.97 0.61 5.03
CA LEU A 152 -4.06 0.95 5.97
C LEU A 152 -5.23 0.00 5.74
N ASN A 153 -5.80 -0.54 6.82
CA ASN A 153 -6.77 -1.64 6.76
C ASN A 153 -7.84 -1.45 7.83
N GLY A 154 -8.97 -2.15 7.68
CA GLY A 154 -10.10 -2.10 8.61
C GLY A 154 -11.07 -0.99 8.26
N MET A 155 -11.68 -0.38 9.28
CA MET A 155 -12.60 0.73 9.13
C MET A 155 -11.83 2.02 8.85
N ILE A 156 -12.22 2.71 7.79
CA ILE A 156 -11.62 3.98 7.37
C ILE A 156 -12.75 5.00 7.23
N ILE A 157 -12.56 6.16 7.84
CA ILE A 157 -13.49 7.28 7.81
C ILE A 157 -12.76 8.47 7.21
N VAL A 158 -13.37 9.11 6.21
CA VAL A 158 -12.81 10.29 5.55
C VAL A 158 -13.75 11.48 5.74
N ASP A 159 -13.23 12.54 6.34
CA ASP A 159 -13.88 13.85 6.46
C ASP A 159 -13.51 14.69 5.24
N PHE A 160 -14.38 14.69 4.23
CA PHE A 160 -14.22 15.52 3.06
C PHE A 160 -14.82 16.91 3.31
N ILE A 161 -14.29 17.90 2.62
CA ILE A 161 -14.77 19.28 2.75
C ILE A 161 -16.24 19.35 2.29
N ASP A 162 -17.07 20.02 3.08
CA ASP A 162 -18.52 20.14 2.84
C ASP A 162 -18.87 20.61 1.42
N MET A 163 -19.64 19.79 0.71
CA MET A 163 -20.20 20.10 -0.61
C MET A 163 -21.70 20.34 -0.52
N LYS A 164 -22.18 21.41 -1.18
CA LYS A 164 -23.61 21.78 -1.18
C LYS A 164 -24.46 20.93 -2.13
N ALA A 165 -23.92 20.57 -3.29
CA ALA A 165 -24.65 19.84 -4.30
C ALA A 165 -24.58 18.32 -4.08
N GLU A 166 -25.71 17.64 -4.17
CA GLU A 166 -25.78 16.17 -4.08
C GLU A 166 -25.05 15.50 -5.25
N SER A 167 -25.06 16.15 -6.42
CA SER A 167 -24.30 15.71 -7.61
C SER A 167 -22.81 15.58 -7.34
N ASP A 168 -22.25 16.53 -6.58
CA ASP A 168 -20.84 16.61 -6.26
C ASP A 168 -20.44 15.50 -5.28
N ARG A 169 -21.31 15.21 -4.30
CA ARG A 169 -21.15 14.07 -3.37
C ARG A 169 -21.16 12.73 -4.11
N LYS A 170 -22.09 12.55 -5.05
CA LYS A 170 -22.16 11.33 -5.89
C LYS A 170 -20.93 11.17 -6.78
N LEU A 171 -20.47 12.26 -7.38
CA LEU A 171 -19.25 12.26 -8.19
C LEU A 171 -18.02 11.89 -7.35
N LEU A 172 -17.91 12.45 -6.14
CA LEU A 172 -16.83 12.13 -5.21
C LEU A 172 -16.83 10.65 -4.82
N GLN A 173 -17.99 10.12 -4.43
CA GLN A 173 -18.13 8.71 -4.07
C GLN A 173 -17.68 7.80 -5.22
N LYS A 174 -18.19 8.06 -6.43
CA LYS A 174 -17.82 7.30 -7.64
C LYS A 174 -16.31 7.37 -7.91
N THR A 175 -15.72 8.56 -7.80
CA THR A 175 -14.29 8.77 -8.01
C THR A 175 -13.46 7.98 -6.99
N LEU A 176 -13.89 7.95 -5.73
CA LEU A 176 -13.24 7.17 -4.69
C LEU A 176 -13.37 5.66 -4.96
N GLU A 177 -14.55 5.17 -5.35
CA GLU A 177 -14.79 3.78 -5.76
C GLU A 177 -13.86 3.36 -6.91
N GLU A 178 -13.76 4.17 -7.96
CA GLU A 178 -12.85 3.92 -9.09
C GLU A 178 -11.37 3.94 -8.69
N ALA A 179 -10.99 4.83 -7.76
CA ALA A 179 -9.62 4.93 -7.28
C ALA A 179 -9.20 3.73 -6.42
N VAL A 180 -10.10 3.21 -5.57
CA VAL A 180 -9.85 2.03 -4.73
C VAL A 180 -10.02 0.72 -5.49
N ALA A 181 -10.76 0.70 -6.61
CA ALA A 181 -10.89 -0.50 -7.45
C ALA A 181 -9.55 -0.97 -8.05
N LYS A 182 -8.56 -0.07 -8.14
CA LYS A 182 -7.17 -0.40 -8.54
C LYS A 182 -6.40 -1.14 -7.44
N ASP A 183 -6.94 -1.22 -6.23
CA ASP A 183 -6.35 -1.96 -5.13
C ASP A 183 -6.61 -3.47 -5.28
N ARG A 184 -5.58 -4.27 -4.99
CA ARG A 184 -5.71 -5.73 -4.96
C ARG A 184 -6.42 -6.23 -3.70
N LEU A 185 -6.39 -5.44 -2.62
CA LEU A 185 -7.20 -5.74 -1.43
C LEU A 185 -8.61 -5.21 -1.65
N GLN A 186 -9.58 -6.09 -1.42
CA GLN A 186 -10.98 -5.74 -1.47
C GLN A 186 -11.26 -4.55 -0.54
N THR A 187 -11.73 -3.47 -1.15
CA THR A 187 -12.12 -2.24 -0.48
C THR A 187 -13.58 -1.98 -0.84
N ILE A 188 -14.40 -1.73 0.18
CA ILE A 188 -15.83 -1.46 0.04
C ILE A 188 -16.05 -0.02 0.48
N VAL A 189 -16.48 0.83 -0.45
CA VAL A 189 -16.98 2.17 -0.14
C VAL A 189 -18.44 2.01 0.27
N VAL A 190 -18.77 2.35 1.52
CA VAL A 190 -20.14 2.24 2.03
C VAL A 190 -20.96 3.46 1.61
N GLY A 191 -20.32 4.63 1.58
CA GLY A 191 -20.93 5.91 1.22
C GLY A 191 -20.84 6.92 2.36
N MET A 192 -21.61 8.00 2.24
CA MET A 192 -21.67 9.07 3.23
C MET A 192 -22.55 8.69 4.42
N THR A 193 -22.13 9.07 5.62
CA THR A 193 -22.95 8.99 6.84
C THR A 193 -23.93 10.14 6.93
N GLU A 194 -24.85 10.05 7.89
CA GLU A 194 -25.71 11.16 8.31
C GLU A 194 -24.91 12.38 8.82
N LEU A 195 -23.69 12.16 9.32
CA LEU A 195 -22.79 13.23 9.77
C LEU A 195 -21.93 13.82 8.65
N GLY A 196 -22.11 13.40 7.39
CA GLY A 196 -21.33 13.91 6.26
C GLY A 196 -19.95 13.27 6.06
N LEU A 197 -19.59 12.27 6.86
CA LEU A 197 -18.33 11.54 6.73
C LEU A 197 -18.44 10.41 5.71
N MET A 198 -17.43 10.20 4.87
CA MET A 198 -17.36 9.05 3.97
C MET A 198 -16.83 7.81 4.72
N GLN A 199 -17.57 6.71 4.66
CA GLN A 199 -17.19 5.44 5.27
C GLN A 199 -16.73 4.42 4.23
N MET A 200 -15.65 3.71 4.56
CA MET A 200 -15.19 2.57 3.78
C MET A 200 -14.52 1.51 4.65
N THR A 201 -14.43 0.29 4.13
CA THR A 201 -13.71 -0.81 4.76
C THR A 201 -12.71 -1.42 3.81
N ARG A 202 -11.51 -1.72 4.29
CA ARG A 202 -10.45 -2.38 3.50
C ARG A 202 -10.00 -3.66 4.19
N LYS A 203 -10.03 -4.78 3.46
CA LYS A 203 -9.77 -6.12 4.02
C LYS A 203 -8.38 -6.22 4.67
N LYS A 204 -8.34 -6.62 5.94
CA LYS A 204 -7.09 -6.79 6.70
C LYS A 204 -6.33 -8.04 6.25
N LYS A 205 -5.13 -7.86 5.68
CA LYS A 205 -4.24 -8.97 5.27
C LYS A 205 -2.89 -8.95 5.99
N ARG A 206 -2.36 -7.77 6.33
CA ARG A 206 -1.05 -7.57 6.97
C ARG A 206 -1.10 -6.36 7.92
N GLN A 207 -0.11 -6.26 8.81
CA GLN A 207 0.08 -5.09 9.67
C GLN A 207 0.43 -3.84 8.82
N SER A 208 0.06 -2.64 9.30
CA SER A 208 0.38 -1.37 8.61
C SER A 208 1.89 -1.11 8.61
N ILE A 209 2.36 -0.27 7.68
CA ILE A 209 3.79 0.09 7.60
C ILE A 209 4.28 0.71 8.92
N MET A 210 3.45 1.54 9.55
CA MET A 210 3.71 2.13 10.86
C MET A 210 3.98 1.06 11.90
N HIS A 211 3.19 -0.01 11.94
CA HIS A 211 3.39 -1.06 12.93
C HIS A 211 4.66 -1.88 12.69
N LEU A 212 5.01 -2.13 11.42
CA LEU A 212 6.19 -2.92 11.04
C LEU A 212 7.50 -2.15 11.26
N MET A 213 7.50 -0.85 10.95
CA MET A 213 8.71 -0.03 10.86
C MET A 213 8.93 0.88 12.07
N THR A 214 8.09 0.80 13.11
CA THR A 214 8.25 1.63 14.30
C THR A 214 7.95 0.84 15.57
N LYS A 215 8.62 1.20 16.66
CA LYS A 215 8.39 0.65 18.00
C LYS A 215 7.55 1.60 18.84
N THR A 216 6.81 1.06 19.79
CA THR A 216 6.07 1.84 20.79
C THR A 216 7.05 2.72 21.58
N CYS A 217 6.78 4.01 21.71
CA CYS A 217 7.63 4.90 22.49
C CYS A 217 7.56 4.54 23.98
N SER A 218 8.73 4.29 24.58
CA SER A 218 8.88 3.93 26.00
C SER A 218 8.62 5.09 26.96
N VAL A 219 8.73 6.34 26.48
CA VAL A 219 8.59 7.55 27.31
C VAL A 219 7.12 7.94 27.50
N CYS A 220 6.31 7.86 26.43
CA CYS A 220 4.91 8.26 26.46
C CYS A 220 3.95 7.06 26.51
N SER A 221 4.43 5.88 26.94
CA SER A 221 3.62 4.67 27.07
C SER A 221 2.78 4.31 25.84
N GLY A 222 3.31 4.59 24.64
CA GLY A 222 2.67 4.24 23.38
C GLY A 222 1.74 5.27 22.72
N THR A 223 1.59 6.48 23.29
CA THR A 223 0.95 7.60 22.56
C THR A 223 1.69 7.98 21.27
N GLY A 224 3.01 7.77 21.23
CA GLY A 224 3.89 8.01 20.10
C GLY A 224 4.64 6.74 19.68
N ARG A 225 5.26 6.79 18.49
CA ARG A 225 6.03 5.68 17.92
C ARG A 225 7.41 6.16 17.49
N ILE A 226 8.41 5.30 17.65
CA ILE A 226 9.82 5.56 17.32
C ILE A 226 10.13 4.82 16.02
N PRO A 227 10.54 5.51 14.95
CA PRO A 227 10.94 4.86 13.71
C PRO A 227 12.15 3.95 13.89
N CYS A 228 12.12 2.78 13.25
CA CYS A 228 13.26 1.86 13.14
C CYS A 228 13.65 1.78 11.66
N PHE A 229 14.36 2.80 11.18
CA PHE A 229 14.83 2.84 9.79
C PHE A 229 16.02 1.90 9.53
N ASP A 230 16.70 1.43 10.58
CA ASP A 230 17.84 0.50 10.48
C ASP A 230 17.47 -0.88 9.89
N VAL A 231 16.18 -1.19 9.75
CA VAL A 231 15.70 -2.49 9.20
C VAL A 231 15.81 -2.54 7.67
N VAL A 232 15.98 -1.41 6.98
CA VAL A 232 16.08 -1.38 5.52
C VAL A 232 17.54 -1.50 5.04
N SER A 233 18.52 -1.19 5.91
CA SER A 233 19.94 -1.16 5.56
C SER A 233 20.75 -2.36 6.07
N GLU A 234 20.18 -3.28 6.86
CA GLU A 234 20.91 -4.43 7.38
C GLU A 234 20.13 -5.76 7.25
N GLU A 235 20.87 -6.79 6.83
CA GLU A 235 20.49 -8.16 6.41
C GLU A 235 19.74 -9.03 7.45
N ASN A 236 18.90 -8.49 8.35
CA ASN A 236 18.33 -9.27 9.44
C ASN A 236 16.80 -9.12 9.61
N VAL A 237 16.05 -9.21 8.51
CA VAL A 237 14.64 -9.62 8.61
C VAL A 237 14.59 -11.13 8.85
N LYS A 238 14.89 -11.55 10.10
CA LYS A 238 14.51 -12.88 10.56
C LYS A 238 13.00 -12.91 10.69
N TYR A 239 12.34 -13.53 9.71
CA TYR A 239 10.97 -13.98 9.86
C TYR A 239 10.91 -14.87 11.10
N LYS A 240 10.28 -14.40 12.17
CA LYS A 240 9.86 -15.31 13.25
C LYS A 240 8.75 -16.17 12.69
N VAL A 241 9.07 -17.46 12.55
CA VAL A 241 8.14 -18.57 12.33
C VAL A 241 7.17 -18.67 13.50
#